data_AF-A0A1S4AY38-F1
#
_entry.id   AF-A0A1S4AY38-F1
#
_cell.length_a   1.000
_cell.length_b   1.000
_cell.length_c   1.000
_cell.angle_alpha   90.00
_cell.angle_beta   90.00
_cell.angle_gamma   90.00
#
_symmetry.space_group_name_H-M   'P 1'
#
loop_
_entity.id
_entity.type
_entity.pdbx_description
1 polymer ?
#
loop_
_entity_poly.entity_id
_entity_poly.type
_entity_poly.pdbx_seq_one_letter_code
_entity_poly.pdbx_strand_id
1 'polypeptide(L)'
;MAAPFFSTPFQPFVYQSPQDAVTPFQILGGEAQIVQIMLKPQERIISKPGSMCYMSGSIQMENVYATENEAGVWQWLFGKTITSIVLHNTGTTDGFVGIAAPSLARILPIDLAKFGGEILCQPDAFLCSINDVKVSNSIDQRPRNLVANAEGFLRQKISGQGLAFVVGGGSVVQKNLEVGEVLAVDVPSIVAVSSTVNVQIKYNGPMRRVVFGELVDVTTWHLRAGER
;
A
#
# COMPACT_ATOMS: atom_id res chain seq x y z
N MET A 1 -28.10 22.15 16.17
CA MET A 1 -27.96 21.29 14.98
C MET A 1 -26.75 20.40 15.20
N ALA A 2 -26.96 19.12 15.44
CA ALA A 2 -25.87 18.15 15.55
C ALA A 2 -25.28 17.93 14.15
N ALA A 3 -23.94 17.90 14.04
CA ALA A 3 -23.28 17.53 12.79
C ALA A 3 -23.81 16.15 12.33
N PRO A 4 -24.09 15.94 11.04
CA PRO A 4 -24.50 14.63 10.56
C PRO A 4 -23.40 13.62 10.91
N PHE A 5 -23.80 12.49 11.49
CA PHE A 5 -22.94 11.37 11.87
C PHE A 5 -22.27 10.74 10.63
N PHE A 6 -21.27 11.40 10.06
CA PHE A 6 -20.45 10.90 8.93
C PHE A 6 -19.07 10.37 9.34
N SER A 7 -18.79 10.34 10.65
CA SER A 7 -17.71 9.54 11.20
C SER A 7 -18.28 8.23 11.72
N THR A 8 -18.10 7.16 10.96
CA THR A 8 -17.93 5.86 11.60
C THR A 8 -16.84 6.06 12.66
N PRO A 9 -17.11 5.76 13.95
CA PRO A 9 -16.05 5.84 14.95
C PRO A 9 -14.87 5.02 14.45
N PHE A 10 -13.65 5.53 14.65
CA PHE A 10 -12.42 4.78 14.37
C PHE A 10 -12.49 3.49 15.18
N GLN A 11 -12.96 2.42 14.57
CA GLN A 11 -12.76 1.09 15.08
C GLN A 11 -11.32 0.78 14.71
N PRO A 12 -10.41 0.53 15.68
CA PRO A 12 -9.11 0.00 15.32
C PRO A 12 -9.37 -1.20 14.43
N PHE A 13 -8.73 -1.23 13.25
CA PHE A 13 -8.88 -2.37 12.36
C PHE A 13 -8.28 -3.58 13.08
N VAL A 14 -9.12 -4.34 13.76
CA VAL A 14 -8.76 -5.62 14.37
C VAL A 14 -8.92 -6.63 13.27
N TYR A 15 -7.81 -6.99 12.64
CA TYR A 15 -7.80 -8.11 11.71
C TYR A 15 -8.20 -9.37 12.47
N GLN A 16 -9.39 -9.88 12.19
CA GLN A 16 -9.81 -11.23 12.57
C GLN A 16 -9.75 -12.09 11.30
N SER A 17 -8.76 -12.98 11.25
CA SER A 17 -8.62 -13.96 10.17
C SER A 17 -9.72 -15.02 10.23
N PRO A 18 -10.23 -15.48 9.08
CA PRO A 18 -10.83 -16.82 8.98
C PRO A 18 -9.76 -17.91 9.26
N GLN A 19 -10.08 -18.92 10.08
CA GLN A 19 -9.25 -20.11 10.36
C GLN A 19 -9.07 -20.95 9.06
N ASP A 20 -7.91 -21.51 8.66
CA ASP A 20 -7.02 -22.46 9.39
C ASP A 20 -5.52 -22.38 8.99
N ALA A 21 -5.05 -21.33 8.32
CA ALA A 21 -3.65 -21.25 7.88
C ALA A 21 -3.11 -19.81 7.83
N VAL A 22 -3.30 -19.04 8.90
CA VAL A 22 -2.84 -17.65 8.94
C VAL A 22 -1.57 -17.54 9.77
N THR A 23 -0.50 -17.12 9.11
CA THR A 23 0.76 -16.67 9.72
C THR A 23 0.46 -15.62 10.79
N PRO A 24 0.76 -15.90 12.08
CA PRO A 24 0.43 -14.97 13.16
C PRO A 24 1.22 -13.66 13.04
N PHE A 25 0.56 -12.53 13.33
CA PHE A 25 1.23 -11.24 13.41
C PHE A 25 0.63 -10.36 14.50
N GLN A 26 1.41 -9.36 14.93
CA GLN A 26 1.00 -8.34 15.88
C GLN A 26 1.47 -6.96 15.41
N ILE A 27 0.59 -5.96 15.45
CA ILE A 27 0.97 -4.56 15.25
C ILE A 27 1.23 -3.93 16.62
N LEU A 28 2.43 -3.41 16.79
CA LEU A 28 2.92 -2.75 17.99
C LEU A 28 3.02 -1.24 17.74
N GLY A 29 2.84 -0.44 18.80
CA GLY A 29 2.98 1.00 18.75
C GLY A 29 1.70 1.78 18.41
N GLY A 30 1.67 3.03 18.85
CA GLY A 30 0.55 3.96 18.61
C GLY A 30 0.74 4.73 17.30
N GLU A 31 1.52 5.81 17.35
CA GLU A 31 1.78 6.70 16.21
C GLU A 31 2.95 6.28 15.32
N ALA A 32 3.88 5.48 15.86
CA ALA A 32 4.93 4.83 15.10
C ALA A 32 4.75 3.32 15.30
N GLN A 33 4.52 2.60 14.20
CA GLN A 33 4.07 1.22 14.25
C GLN A 33 5.08 0.23 13.68
N ILE A 34 5.12 -0.96 14.28
CA ILE A 34 5.89 -2.12 13.82
C ILE A 34 4.91 -3.27 13.68
N VAL A 35 4.98 -4.02 12.58
CA VAL A 35 4.33 -5.33 12.48
C VAL A 35 5.36 -6.42 12.75
N GLN A 36 5.13 -7.21 13.79
CA GLN A 36 5.88 -8.43 14.07
C GLN A 36 5.14 -9.61 13.45
N ILE A 37 5.80 -10.36 12.59
CA ILE A 37 5.26 -11.53 11.90
C ILE A 37 6.02 -12.77 12.37
N MET A 38 5.28 -13.82 12.74
CA MET A 38 5.83 -15.13 13.11
C MET A 38 5.94 -15.99 11.86
N LEU A 39 7.08 -16.63 11.62
CA LEU A 39 7.31 -17.49 10.45
C LEU A 39 7.58 -18.92 10.90
N LYS A 40 6.78 -19.88 10.41
CA LYS A 40 7.08 -21.30 10.58
C LYS A 40 8.34 -21.69 9.80
N PRO A 41 8.97 -22.84 10.09
CA PRO A 41 10.03 -23.37 9.26
C PRO A 41 9.67 -23.35 7.77
N GLN A 42 10.58 -22.85 6.95
CA GLN A 42 10.44 -22.68 5.50
C GLN A 42 9.44 -21.62 5.01
N GLU A 43 8.74 -20.91 5.91
CA GLU A 43 7.92 -19.77 5.50
C GLU A 43 8.78 -18.55 5.16
N ARG A 44 8.25 -17.75 4.24
CA ARG A 44 8.89 -16.53 3.76
C ARG A 44 7.90 -15.39 3.65
N ILE A 45 8.40 -14.17 3.80
CA ILE A 45 7.65 -12.94 3.51
C ILE A 45 8.45 -12.06 2.56
N ILE A 46 7.73 -11.16 1.89
CA ILE A 46 8.32 -10.09 1.10
C ILE A 46 8.13 -8.79 1.87
N SER A 47 9.15 -7.95 1.90
CA SER A 47 9.09 -6.64 2.54
C SER A 47 9.70 -5.55 1.67
N LYS A 48 9.29 -4.32 1.91
CA LYS A 48 9.95 -3.12 1.39
C LYS A 48 11.41 -3.09 1.86
N PRO A 49 12.38 -2.69 1.01
CA PRO A 49 13.76 -2.53 1.45
C PRO A 49 13.88 -1.46 2.54
N GLY A 50 14.72 -1.71 3.55
CA GLY A 50 15.00 -0.75 4.62
C GLY A 50 13.92 -0.63 5.71
N SER A 51 12.82 -1.41 5.65
CA SER A 51 11.79 -1.40 6.70
C SER A 51 11.99 -2.47 7.79
N MET A 52 12.89 -3.44 7.58
CA MET A 52 13.21 -4.45 8.60
C MET A 52 13.94 -3.82 9.79
N CYS A 53 13.41 -4.03 11.00
CA CYS A 53 14.01 -3.53 12.25
C CYS A 53 14.74 -4.61 13.04
N TYR A 54 14.13 -5.78 13.18
CA TYR A 54 14.71 -6.91 13.88
C TYR A 54 14.20 -8.22 13.28
N MET A 55 14.96 -9.30 13.47
CA MET A 55 14.57 -10.65 13.09
C MET A 55 15.24 -11.67 14.03
N SER A 56 14.63 -12.85 14.18
CA SER A 56 15.25 -13.95 14.92
C SER A 56 16.46 -14.51 14.15
N GLY A 57 17.39 -15.15 14.87
CA GLY A 57 18.63 -15.66 14.27
C GLY A 57 18.48 -16.75 13.20
N SER A 58 17.29 -17.36 13.09
CA SER A 58 16.95 -18.34 12.05
C SER A 58 16.49 -17.72 10.72
N ILE A 59 16.25 -16.40 10.68
CA ILE A 59 15.77 -15.70 9.48
C ILE A 59 16.96 -15.30 8.61
N GLN A 60 16.89 -15.67 7.33
CA GLN A 60 17.80 -15.20 6.30
C GLN A 60 17.12 -14.11 5.46
N MET A 61 17.90 -13.09 5.07
CA MET A 61 17.46 -11.98 4.24
C MET A 61 18.10 -12.08 2.86
N GLU A 62 17.29 -11.97 1.82
CA GLU A 62 17.71 -11.94 0.42
C GLU A 62 17.18 -10.68 -0.27
N ASN A 63 18.02 -10.02 -1.07
CA ASN A 63 17.62 -8.84 -1.84
C ASN A 63 17.09 -9.25 -3.22
N VAL A 64 15.94 -8.71 -3.61
CA VAL A 64 15.38 -8.84 -4.95
C VAL A 64 15.70 -7.58 -5.74
N TYR A 65 16.30 -7.74 -6.91
CA TYR A 65 16.71 -6.66 -7.79
C TYR A 65 15.77 -6.52 -8.99
N ALA A 66 15.65 -5.29 -9.51
CA ALA A 66 14.94 -5.05 -10.76
C ALA A 66 15.60 -5.80 -11.93
N THR A 67 14.80 -6.37 -12.83
CA THR A 67 15.26 -7.08 -14.03
C THR A 67 15.73 -6.12 -15.13
N GLU A 68 16.71 -6.55 -15.93
CA GLU A 68 17.44 -5.74 -16.92
C GLU A 68 16.57 -5.04 -18.00
N ASN A 69 15.36 -5.54 -18.28
CA ASN A 69 14.44 -4.91 -19.25
C ASN A 69 13.74 -3.64 -18.73
N GLU A 70 13.74 -3.40 -17.41
CA GLU A 70 13.22 -2.15 -16.81
C GLU A 70 14.35 -1.14 -16.50
N ALA A 71 15.60 -1.61 -16.64
CA ALA A 71 16.81 -0.91 -16.28
C ALA A 71 17.47 -0.31 -17.51
N GLY A 72 17.16 0.96 -17.79
CA GLY A 72 17.91 1.72 -18.79
C GLY A 72 19.42 1.71 -18.51
N VAL A 73 20.20 2.04 -19.56
CA VAL A 73 21.68 2.17 -19.61
C VAL A 73 22.32 2.87 -18.39
N TRP A 74 21.54 3.64 -17.63
CA TRP A 74 21.93 4.34 -16.41
C TRP A 74 22.25 3.43 -15.20
N GLN A 75 21.79 2.17 -15.15
CA GLN A 75 22.08 1.27 -14.01
C GLN A 75 23.55 0.84 -13.93
N TRP A 76 24.31 0.89 -15.02
CA TRP A 76 25.74 0.58 -14.99
C TRP A 76 26.55 1.62 -14.17
N LEU A 77 26.04 2.84 -14.04
CA LEU A 77 26.68 3.91 -13.26
C LEU A 77 26.28 3.91 -11.77
N PHE A 78 25.10 3.40 -11.41
CA PHE A 78 24.54 3.54 -10.05
C PHE A 78 24.27 2.21 -9.31
N GLY A 79 24.53 1.06 -9.94
CA GLY A 79 24.30 -0.25 -9.36
C GLY A 79 22.86 -0.75 -9.52
N LYS A 80 22.62 -2.03 -9.19
CA LYS A 80 21.31 -2.68 -9.31
C LYS A 80 20.37 -2.15 -8.23
N THR A 81 19.20 -1.64 -8.62
CA THR A 81 18.16 -1.18 -7.68
C THR A 81 17.48 -2.37 -6.99
N ILE A 82 17.44 -2.36 -5.65
CA ILE A 82 16.67 -3.33 -4.86
C ILE A 82 15.20 -2.91 -4.88
N THR A 83 14.33 -3.83 -5.30
CA THR A 83 12.88 -3.60 -5.39
C THR A 83 12.14 -4.14 -4.17
N SER A 84 12.63 -5.22 -3.58
CA SER A 84 12.09 -5.82 -2.36
C SER A 84 13.14 -6.68 -1.66
N ILE A 85 12.85 -7.07 -0.42
CA ILE A 85 13.62 -8.07 0.32
C ILE A 85 12.74 -9.27 0.64
N VAL A 86 13.33 -10.46 0.60
CA VAL A 86 12.71 -11.71 1.04
C VAL A 86 13.31 -12.09 2.38
N LEU A 87 12.45 -12.42 3.34
CA LEU A 87 12.84 -12.87 4.68
C LEU A 87 12.32 -14.29 4.86
N HIS A 88 13.22 -15.25 4.98
CA HIS A 88 12.93 -16.69 4.97
C HIS A 88 13.41 -17.34 6.26
N ASN A 89 12.53 -18.07 6.93
CA ASN A 89 12.91 -18.89 8.08
C ASN A 89 13.56 -20.20 7.61
N THR A 90 14.88 -20.28 7.65
CA THR A 90 15.63 -21.50 7.29
C THR A 90 15.86 -22.43 8.48
N GLY A 91 15.38 -22.07 9.67
CA GLY A 91 15.50 -22.87 10.88
C GLY A 91 14.49 -24.03 10.95
N THR A 92 14.64 -24.85 11.99
CA THR A 92 13.73 -25.96 12.33
C THR A 92 12.65 -25.59 13.33
N THR A 93 12.65 -24.35 13.82
CA THR A 93 11.69 -23.80 14.79
C THR A 93 11.09 -22.50 14.26
N ASP A 94 9.97 -22.07 14.86
CA ASP A 94 9.34 -20.81 14.52
C ASP A 94 10.29 -19.63 14.77
N GLY A 95 10.33 -18.71 13.80
CA GLY A 95 11.09 -17.47 13.86
C GLY A 95 10.17 -16.25 13.85
N PHE A 96 10.75 -15.06 13.95
CA PHE A 96 9.99 -13.82 13.86
C PHE A 96 10.77 -12.72 13.15
N VAL A 97 10.01 -11.76 12.61
CA VAL A 97 10.54 -10.58 11.93
C VAL A 97 9.69 -9.36 12.28
N GLY A 98 10.34 -8.26 12.62
CA GLY A 98 9.72 -6.96 12.86
C GLY A 98 9.96 -6.01 11.70
N ILE A 99 8.89 -5.52 11.09
CA ILE A 99 8.90 -4.56 9.98
C ILE A 99 8.29 -3.24 10.47
N ALA A 100 9.04 -2.14 10.44
CA ALA A 100 8.54 -0.82 10.83
C ALA A 100 7.93 -0.07 9.66
N ALA A 101 6.83 0.62 9.96
CA ALA A 101 6.36 1.70 9.12
C ALA A 101 7.25 2.95 9.26
N PRO A 102 7.23 3.87 8.28
CA PRO A 102 7.81 5.20 8.44
C PRO A 102 7.25 5.92 9.67
N SER A 103 8.02 6.88 10.21
CA SER A 103 7.57 7.72 11.33
C SER A 103 6.23 8.41 11.01
N LEU A 104 5.28 8.36 11.94
CA LEU A 104 3.92 8.91 11.81
C LEU A 104 3.05 8.23 10.75
N ALA A 105 3.07 6.91 10.67
CA ALA A 105 2.20 6.14 9.79
C ALA A 105 1.53 4.98 10.53
N ARG A 106 0.34 4.59 10.06
CA ARG A 106 -0.41 3.42 10.53
C ARG A 106 -0.28 2.27 9.54
N ILE A 107 -0.06 1.06 10.07
CA ILE A 107 -0.03 -0.20 9.32
C ILE A 107 -1.45 -0.75 9.21
N LEU A 108 -1.84 -1.10 7.98
CA LEU A 108 -3.15 -1.61 7.63
C LEU A 108 -3.00 -3.02 7.03
N PRO A 109 -3.47 -4.07 7.71
CA PRO A 109 -3.55 -5.41 7.14
C PRO A 109 -4.71 -5.47 6.14
N ILE A 110 -4.42 -5.86 4.90
CA ILE A 110 -5.38 -6.01 3.82
C ILE A 110 -5.40 -7.47 3.38
N ASP A 111 -6.51 -8.15 3.67
CA ASP A 111 -6.79 -9.48 3.15
C ASP A 111 -7.30 -9.36 1.72
N LEU A 112 -6.47 -9.74 0.75
CA LEU A 112 -6.78 -9.57 -0.67
C LEU A 112 -8.02 -10.38 -1.08
N ALA A 113 -8.35 -11.47 -0.39
CA ALA A 113 -9.55 -12.26 -0.69
C ALA A 113 -10.83 -11.42 -0.51
N LYS A 114 -10.85 -10.48 0.44
CA LYS A 114 -11.98 -9.57 0.68
C LYS A 114 -12.14 -8.51 -0.40
N PHE A 115 -11.13 -8.32 -1.24
CA PHE A 115 -11.10 -7.31 -2.32
C PHE A 115 -11.01 -7.97 -3.71
N GLY A 116 -11.46 -9.22 -3.85
CA GLY A 116 -11.45 -9.91 -5.15
C GLY A 116 -10.04 -10.31 -5.63
N GLY A 117 -9.08 -10.40 -4.72
CA GLY A 117 -7.70 -10.78 -5.00
C GLY A 117 -6.79 -9.62 -5.41
N GLU A 118 -7.27 -8.37 -5.39
CA GLU A 118 -6.46 -7.22 -5.78
C GLU A 118 -6.87 -5.89 -5.13
N ILE A 119 -5.89 -5.00 -4.98
CA ILE A 119 -6.09 -3.62 -4.54
C ILE A 119 -5.10 -2.70 -5.26
N LEU A 120 -5.52 -1.45 -5.50
CA LEU A 120 -4.65 -0.39 -6.02
C LEU A 120 -4.25 0.53 -4.88
N CYS A 121 -2.98 0.89 -4.78
CA CYS A 121 -2.47 1.78 -3.74
C CYS A 121 -1.51 2.83 -4.29
N GLN A 122 -1.25 3.84 -3.45
CA GLN A 122 -0.22 4.83 -3.69
C GLN A 122 1.14 4.15 -3.93
N PRO A 123 2.04 4.77 -4.71
CA PRO A 123 3.44 4.37 -4.75
C PRO A 123 3.95 4.45 -3.31
N ASP A 124 4.78 3.49 -2.91
CA ASP A 124 5.36 3.40 -1.56
C ASP A 124 4.45 3.00 -0.40
N ALA A 125 3.14 2.83 -0.62
CA ALA A 125 2.21 2.39 0.41
C ALA A 125 2.44 0.92 0.83
N PHE A 126 2.93 0.06 -0.05
CA PHE A 126 3.26 -1.32 0.31
C PHE A 126 4.40 -1.40 1.35
N LEU A 127 4.16 -2.14 2.43
CA LEU A 127 5.16 -2.39 3.47
C LEU A 127 5.71 -3.81 3.42
N CYS A 128 4.85 -4.82 3.52
CA CYS A 128 5.23 -6.22 3.43
C CYS A 128 4.02 -7.11 3.09
N SER A 129 4.27 -8.38 2.77
CA SER A 129 3.22 -9.35 2.51
C SER A 129 3.56 -10.75 2.96
N ILE A 130 2.52 -11.52 3.22
CA ILE A 130 2.55 -12.92 3.61
C ILE A 130 1.83 -13.73 2.52
N ASN A 131 2.31 -14.96 2.25
CA ASN A 131 1.79 -15.88 1.23
C ASN A 131 2.02 -15.38 -0.20
N ASP A 132 1.15 -15.79 -1.14
CA ASP A 132 1.29 -15.47 -2.55
C ASP A 132 0.71 -14.09 -2.84
N VAL A 133 1.53 -13.06 -2.63
CA VAL A 133 1.21 -11.66 -2.93
C VAL A 133 2.26 -11.10 -3.88
N LYS A 134 1.80 -10.49 -4.96
CA LYS A 134 2.62 -9.84 -5.98
C LYS A 134 2.37 -8.34 -5.95
N VAL A 135 3.45 -7.59 -6.08
CA VAL A 135 3.43 -6.14 -6.19
C VAL A 135 3.92 -5.76 -7.56
N SER A 136 3.06 -5.14 -8.35
CA SER A 136 3.39 -4.64 -9.69
C SER A 136 3.26 -3.12 -9.70
N ASN A 137 4.32 -2.45 -10.11
CA ASN A 137 4.30 -1.01 -10.33
C ASN A 137 3.94 -0.76 -11.80
N SER A 138 2.78 -0.17 -12.07
CA SER A 138 2.40 0.27 -13.41
C SER A 138 3.12 1.58 -13.73
N ILE A 139 4.21 1.49 -14.49
CA ILE A 139 4.81 2.65 -15.16
C ILE A 139 3.99 2.89 -16.42
N ASP A 140 3.16 3.93 -16.39
CA ASP A 140 2.43 4.33 -17.58
C ASP A 140 3.43 4.90 -18.61
N GLN A 141 3.83 4.08 -19.59
CA GLN A 141 4.85 4.43 -20.59
C GLN A 141 4.35 5.42 -21.67
N ARG A 142 3.17 6.04 -21.48
CA ARG A 142 2.58 6.96 -22.46
C ARG A 142 2.58 8.40 -21.94
N PRO A 143 3.61 9.20 -22.25
CA PRO A 143 3.61 10.64 -21.98
C PRO A 143 2.78 11.43 -23.01
N ARG A 144 1.65 10.89 -23.49
CA ARG A 144 0.96 11.48 -24.67
C ARG A 144 -0.53 11.81 -24.51
N ASN A 145 -1.16 11.56 -23.37
CA ASN A 145 -2.51 12.09 -23.15
C ASN A 145 -2.53 12.94 -21.89
N LEU A 146 -2.71 14.25 -22.09
CA LEU A 146 -2.98 15.29 -21.08
C LEU A 146 -4.36 15.09 -20.38
N VAL A 147 -4.76 13.84 -20.16
CA VAL A 147 -5.91 13.47 -19.35
C VAL A 147 -5.31 12.80 -18.14
N ALA A 148 -5.10 13.60 -17.09
CA ALA A 148 -4.78 13.07 -15.80
C ALA A 148 -5.97 12.14 -15.42
N ASN A 149 -5.72 10.84 -15.47
CA ASN A 149 -6.63 9.78 -15.13
C ASN A 149 -6.07 9.12 -13.86
N ALA A 150 -6.89 8.45 -13.05
CA ALA A 150 -6.47 7.89 -11.77
C ALA A 150 -5.27 6.94 -11.79
N GLU A 151 -5.06 6.32 -12.95
CA GLU A 151 -3.91 5.46 -13.28
C GLU A 151 -2.56 6.20 -13.10
N GLY A 152 -2.57 7.53 -13.14
CA GLY A 152 -1.38 8.35 -12.97
C GLY A 152 -0.87 8.47 -11.53
N PHE A 153 -1.65 8.12 -10.50
CA PHE A 153 -1.23 8.27 -9.10
C PHE A 153 -1.28 6.97 -8.30
N LEU A 154 -2.31 6.13 -8.45
CA LEU A 154 -2.36 4.80 -7.82
C LEU A 154 -1.62 3.78 -8.68
N ARG A 155 -0.29 3.91 -8.72
CA ARG A 155 0.59 3.16 -9.65
C ARG A 155 1.04 1.80 -9.12
N GLN A 156 0.65 1.44 -7.90
CA GLN A 156 1.06 0.17 -7.32
C GLN A 156 -0.16 -0.72 -7.19
N LYS A 157 -0.15 -1.83 -7.92
CA LYS A 157 -1.16 -2.88 -7.82
C LYS A 157 -0.61 -4.02 -6.96
N ILE A 158 -1.37 -4.40 -5.95
CA ILE A 158 -1.09 -5.54 -5.08
C ILE A 158 -2.14 -6.60 -5.40
N SER A 159 -1.71 -7.82 -5.74
CA SER A 159 -2.62 -8.91 -6.11
C SER A 159 -2.15 -10.27 -5.61
N GLY A 160 -3.09 -11.22 -5.49
CA GLY A 160 -2.80 -12.60 -5.12
C GLY A 160 -3.72 -13.14 -4.02
N GLN A 161 -3.24 -14.18 -3.34
CA GLN A 161 -3.94 -14.93 -2.30
C GLN A 161 -3.13 -14.86 -1.00
N GLY A 162 -3.28 -13.75 -0.28
CA GLY A 162 -2.52 -13.53 0.94
C GLY A 162 -2.87 -12.21 1.63
N LEU A 163 -2.05 -11.88 2.61
CA LEU A 163 -2.19 -10.66 3.40
C LEU A 163 -1.14 -9.66 2.94
N ALA A 164 -1.58 -8.45 2.59
CA ALA A 164 -0.72 -7.33 2.31
C ALA A 164 -0.79 -6.32 3.45
N PHE A 165 0.35 -5.84 3.91
CA PHE A 165 0.43 -4.74 4.86
C PHE A 165 0.77 -3.47 4.09
N VAL A 166 -0.10 -2.47 4.21
CA VAL A 166 0.11 -1.15 3.62
C VAL A 166 0.23 -0.09 4.71
N VAL A 167 0.88 1.02 4.41
CA VAL A 167 1.04 2.16 5.32
C VAL A 167 0.24 3.35 4.85
N GLY A 168 -0.48 3.98 5.79
CA GLY A 168 -1.12 5.28 5.60
C GLY A 168 -0.48 6.31 6.53
N GLY A 169 -0.09 7.46 5.98
CA GLY A 169 0.47 8.56 6.77
C GLY A 169 -0.58 9.20 7.69
N GLY A 170 -0.18 9.54 8.91
CA GLY A 170 -1.06 10.14 9.90
C GLY A 170 -2.18 9.20 10.37
N SER A 171 -3.40 9.73 10.46
CA SER A 171 -4.58 8.94 10.80
C SER A 171 -5.26 8.41 9.55
N VAL A 172 -5.70 7.15 9.60
CA VAL A 172 -6.36 6.48 8.48
C VAL A 172 -7.86 6.34 8.73
N VAL A 173 -8.66 6.58 7.70
CA VAL A 173 -10.11 6.36 7.70
C VAL A 173 -10.48 5.42 6.55
N GLN A 174 -11.22 4.35 6.84
CA GLN A 174 -11.82 3.50 5.83
C GLN A 174 -13.20 4.06 5.42
N LYS A 175 -13.45 4.15 4.11
CA LYS A 175 -14.75 4.52 3.54
C LYS A 175 -15.23 3.41 2.62
N ASN A 176 -16.44 2.92 2.88
CA ASN A 176 -17.17 2.05 1.98
C ASN A 176 -18.15 2.93 1.21
N LEU A 177 -18.09 2.88 -0.12
CA LEU A 177 -18.97 3.67 -0.99
C LEU A 177 -20.12 2.80 -1.46
N GLU A 178 -21.35 3.30 -1.31
CA GLU A 178 -22.51 2.68 -1.91
C GLU A 178 -22.49 2.83 -3.44
N VAL A 179 -23.27 2.00 -4.15
CA VAL A 179 -23.35 2.08 -5.61
C VAL A 179 -23.83 3.48 -6.03
N GLY A 180 -23.04 4.14 -6.87
CA GLY A 180 -23.32 5.50 -7.32
C GLY A 180 -22.95 6.62 -6.33
N GLU A 181 -22.53 6.30 -5.10
CA GLU A 181 -22.01 7.30 -4.16
C GLU A 181 -20.74 7.95 -4.71
N VAL A 182 -20.62 9.26 -4.47
CA VAL A 182 -19.47 10.05 -4.90
C VAL A 182 -18.79 10.68 -3.69
N LEU A 183 -17.52 10.36 -3.49
CA LEU A 183 -16.69 10.95 -2.43
C LEU A 183 -15.62 11.86 -3.03
N ALA A 184 -15.62 13.12 -2.59
CA ALA A 184 -14.61 14.10 -2.93
C ALA A 184 -13.38 13.95 -2.00
N VAL A 185 -12.19 13.65 -2.53
CA VAL A 185 -10.96 13.44 -1.76
C VAL A 185 -9.76 14.11 -2.43
N ASP A 186 -8.82 14.63 -1.66
CA ASP A 186 -7.53 15.08 -2.18
C ASP A 186 -6.63 13.87 -2.53
N VAL A 187 -5.95 13.92 -3.66
CA VAL A 187 -5.10 12.81 -4.18
C VAL A 187 -4.14 12.22 -3.15
N PRO A 188 -3.37 13.06 -2.43
CA PRO A 188 -2.36 12.54 -1.52
C PRO A 188 -2.98 11.85 -0.30
N SER A 189 -4.28 12.02 -0.05
CA SER A 189 -5.00 11.40 1.05
C SER A 189 -5.53 10.00 0.73
N ILE A 190 -5.48 9.56 -0.54
CA ILE A 190 -5.94 8.23 -0.94
C ILE A 190 -4.81 7.22 -0.76
N VAL A 191 -4.87 6.38 0.28
CA VAL A 191 -3.85 5.34 0.53
C VAL A 191 -4.03 4.14 -0.43
N ALA A 192 -5.24 3.58 -0.47
CA ALA A 192 -5.58 2.42 -1.28
C ALA A 192 -7.08 2.42 -1.64
N VAL A 193 -7.42 1.79 -2.77
CA VAL A 193 -8.79 1.65 -3.28
C VAL A 193 -8.98 0.24 -3.86
N SER A 194 -10.17 -0.32 -3.70
CA SER A 194 -10.55 -1.56 -4.40
C SER A 194 -10.64 -1.32 -5.90
N SER A 195 -10.43 -2.37 -6.70
CA SER A 195 -10.52 -2.29 -8.17
C SER A 195 -11.93 -1.97 -8.68
N THR A 196 -12.94 -2.10 -7.83
CA THR A 196 -14.34 -1.74 -8.11
C THR A 196 -14.63 -0.24 -8.02
N VAL A 197 -13.73 0.57 -7.46
CA VAL A 197 -13.92 2.02 -7.35
C VAL A 197 -13.34 2.71 -8.59
N ASN A 198 -14.21 3.42 -9.31
CA ASN A 198 -13.81 4.30 -10.39
C ASN A 198 -13.31 5.63 -9.80
N VAL A 199 -12.07 5.98 -10.10
CA VAL A 199 -11.43 7.18 -9.58
C VAL A 199 -11.37 8.21 -10.71
N GLN A 200 -11.95 9.40 -10.51
CA GLN A 200 -12.00 10.45 -11.54
C GLN A 200 -11.40 11.76 -11.04
N ILE A 201 -10.59 12.39 -11.89
CA ILE A 201 -10.08 13.73 -11.64
C ILE A 201 -11.15 14.75 -12.01
N LYS A 202 -11.45 15.64 -11.07
CA LYS A 202 -12.17 16.87 -11.40
C LYS A 202 -11.34 18.08 -10.99
N TYR A 203 -11.05 18.91 -11.98
CA TYR A 203 -10.42 20.20 -11.73
C TYR A 203 -11.50 21.18 -11.30
N ASN A 204 -11.47 21.58 -10.02
CA ASN A 204 -12.45 22.50 -9.45
C ASN A 204 -11.91 23.94 -9.50
N GLY A 205 -11.87 24.54 -10.70
CA GLY A 205 -11.67 25.99 -10.85
C GLY A 205 -10.70 26.43 -11.97
N PRO A 206 -10.65 27.74 -12.29
CA PRO A 206 -9.70 28.29 -13.24
C PRO A 206 -8.27 28.21 -12.67
N MET A 207 -7.33 27.70 -13.47
CA MET A 207 -5.90 27.56 -13.15
C MET A 207 -5.30 28.93 -12.76
N ARG A 208 -5.23 29.25 -11.46
CA ARG A 208 -4.54 30.45 -10.98
C ARG A 208 -3.06 30.12 -10.83
N ARG A 209 -2.23 30.67 -11.73
CA ARG A 209 -0.78 30.70 -11.55
C ARG A 209 -0.45 31.49 -10.28
N VAL A 210 -0.03 30.81 -9.22
CA VAL A 210 0.61 31.44 -8.07
C VAL A 210 2.07 31.68 -8.46
N VAL A 211 2.41 32.95 -8.69
CA VAL A 211 3.79 33.41 -8.76
C VAL A 211 4.33 33.35 -7.35
N PHE A 212 4.96 32.23 -6.95
CA PHE A 212 5.94 32.06 -5.86
C PHE A 212 6.11 30.56 -5.52
N GLY A 213 6.65 29.77 -6.46
CA GLY A 213 7.35 28.52 -6.16
C GLY A 213 6.54 27.27 -5.80
N GLU A 214 5.32 27.37 -5.28
CA GLU A 214 4.48 26.20 -4.99
C GLU A 214 3.10 26.32 -5.62
N LEU A 215 2.80 25.35 -6.50
CA LEU A 215 1.53 25.23 -7.17
C LEU A 215 0.58 24.48 -6.23
N VAL A 216 -0.31 25.18 -5.55
CA VAL A 216 -1.40 24.55 -4.79
C VAL A 216 -2.51 24.22 -5.79
N ASP A 217 -2.38 23.05 -6.42
CA ASP A 217 -3.43 22.51 -7.28
C ASP A 217 -4.56 21.99 -6.37
N VAL A 218 -5.65 22.75 -6.23
CA VAL A 218 -6.86 22.28 -5.54
C VAL A 218 -7.60 21.34 -6.49
N THR A 219 -7.02 20.17 -6.69
CA THR A 219 -7.59 19.11 -7.52
C THR A 219 -8.38 18.18 -6.61
N THR A 220 -9.70 18.34 -6.60
CA THR A 220 -10.62 17.50 -5.82
C THR A 220 -11.03 16.29 -6.65
N TRP A 221 -10.81 15.08 -6.15
CA TRP A 221 -11.10 13.86 -6.90
C TRP A 221 -12.43 13.28 -6.49
N HIS A 222 -13.22 12.87 -7.47
CA HIS A 222 -14.49 12.20 -7.24
C HIS A 222 -14.24 10.70 -7.37
N LEU A 223 -14.27 10.00 -6.25
CA LEU A 223 -14.35 8.54 -6.22
C LEU A 223 -15.81 8.14 -6.46
N ARG A 224 -16.08 7.29 -7.44
CA ARG A 224 -17.40 6.74 -7.74
C ARG A 224 -17.32 5.22 -7.74
N ALA A 225 -18.19 4.53 -7.03
CA ALA A 225 -18.28 3.07 -7.16
C ALA A 225 -18.68 2.70 -8.61
N GLY A 226 -17.97 1.74 -9.22
CA GLY A 226 -18.31 1.22 -10.54
C GLY A 226 -19.62 0.42 -10.51
N GLU A 227 -20.40 0.52 -11.59
CA GLU A 227 -21.50 -0.40 -11.86
C GLU A 227 -20.90 -1.68 -12.48
N ARG A 228 -21.32 -2.86 -12.01
CA ARG A 228 -20.90 -4.14 -12.59
C ARG A 228 -21.50 -4.34 -13.98
#